data_AF-A0A524QUN6-F1
#
_entry.id   AF-A0A524QUN6-F1
#
_cell.length_a   1.000
_cell.length_b   1.000
_cell.length_c   1.000
_cell.angle_alpha   90.00
_cell.angle_beta   90.00
_cell.angle_gamma   90.00
#
_symmetry.space_group_name_H-M   'P 1'
#
loop_
_entity.id
_entity.type
_entity.pdbx_description
1 polymer ?
#
loop_
_entity_poly.entity_id
_entity_poly.type
_entity_poly.pdbx_seq_one_letter_code
_entity_poly.pdbx_strand_id
1 'polypeptide(L)' 'MADKEKLGNFTPEDAPEYEAVLQCMRCGFCLPTCPTFALTGRERSSPRGRVALARAVAEGKLEFTE' A
#
# COMPACT_ATOMS: atom_id res chain seq x y z
N MET A 1 13.53 22.60 -3.78
CA MET A 1 13.81 21.66 -2.68
C MET A 1 12.64 21.74 -1.72
N ALA A 2 11.60 20.95 -1.96
CA ALA A 2 10.46 20.90 -1.04
C ALA A 2 10.88 20.02 0.15
N ASP A 3 10.72 20.57 1.34
CA ASP A 3 10.96 19.89 2.60
C ASP A 3 10.04 18.66 2.65
N LYS A 4 10.64 17.47 2.54
CA LYS A 4 9.96 16.17 2.73
C LYS A 4 9.70 16.01 4.23
N GLU A 5 8.85 16.87 4.77
CA GLU A 5 8.62 17.00 6.20
C GLU A 5 7.76 15.80 6.66
N LYS A 6 8.45 14.71 7.00
CA LYS A 6 7.97 13.50 7.71
C LYS A 6 6.45 13.24 7.66
N LEU A 7 6.02 12.43 6.69
CA LEU A 7 4.65 11.89 6.54
C LEU A 7 4.30 10.81 7.61
N GLY A 8 4.79 10.97 8.85
CA GLY A 8 4.71 9.98 9.93
C GLY A 8 5.94 9.06 10.01
N ASN A 9 5.75 7.82 10.48
CA ASN A 9 6.83 6.82 10.65
C ASN A 9 7.30 6.17 9.33
N PHE A 10 6.76 6.58 8.18
CA PHE A 10 7.17 6.09 6.85
C PHE A 10 7.77 7.25 6.06
N THR A 11 9.05 7.15 5.70
CA THR A 11 9.69 8.12 4.82
C THR A 11 9.57 7.67 3.36
N PRO A 12 9.74 8.57 2.38
CA PRO A 12 9.81 8.19 0.97
C PRO A 12 10.95 7.22 0.64
N GLU A 13 11.97 7.09 1.50
CA GLU A 13 13.04 6.09 1.33
C GLU A 13 12.55 4.66 1.65
N ASP A 14 11.52 4.52 2.50
CA ASP A 14 10.93 3.23 2.86
C ASP A 14 9.97 2.68 1.80
N ALA A 15 9.74 3.44 0.72
CA ALA A 15 8.85 3.01 -0.35
C ALA A 15 9.39 1.73 -1.02
N PRO A 16 8.56 0.69 -1.20
CA PRO A 16 9.00 -0.53 -1.86
C PRO A 16 9.39 -0.25 -3.33
N GLU A 17 10.38 -1.00 -3.82
CA GLU A 17 10.71 -1.06 -5.24
C GLU A 17 9.45 -1.36 -6.07
N TYR A 18 9.32 -0.71 -7.23
CA TYR A 18 8.14 -0.85 -8.07
C TYR A 18 7.85 -2.31 -8.47
N GLU A 19 8.91 -3.09 -8.71
CA GLU A 19 8.80 -4.52 -9.06
C GLU A 19 8.15 -5.36 -7.95
N ALA A 20 8.40 -5.02 -6.68
CA ALA A 20 7.80 -5.72 -5.54
C ALA A 20 6.29 -5.49 -5.47
N VAL A 21 5.84 -4.30 -5.86
CA VAL A 21 4.42 -3.94 -5.89
C VAL A 21 3.68 -4.67 -7.04
N LEU A 22 4.38 -4.96 -8.15
CA LEU A 22 3.84 -5.70 -9.30
C LEU A 22 3.61 -7.19 -9.04
N GLN A 23 4.21 -7.77 -8.00
CA GLN A 23 4.05 -9.19 -7.65
C GLN A 23 2.61 -9.58 -7.27
N CYS A 24 1.75 -8.60 -6.97
CA CYS A 24 0.35 -8.88 -6.63
C CYS A 24 -0.50 -9.23 -7.87
N MET A 25 -0.67 -10.52 -8.15
CA MET A 25 -1.57 -11.04 -9.19
C MET A 25 -3.07 -11.05 -8.82
N ARG A 26 -3.46 -10.37 -7.74
CA ARG A 26 -4.84 -10.26 -7.24
C ARG A 26 -5.56 -11.58 -6.91
N CYS A 27 -4.86 -12.69 -6.69
CA CYS A 27 -5.43 -14.02 -6.40
C CYS A 27 -6.29 -14.12 -5.12
N GLY A 28 -6.09 -13.24 -4.13
CA GLY A 28 -6.89 -13.21 -2.90
C GLY A 28 -6.42 -14.15 -1.79
N PHE A 29 -5.30 -14.86 -1.98
CA PHE A 29 -4.74 -15.78 -0.97
C PHE A 29 -4.38 -15.08 0.35
N CYS A 30 -4.10 -13.77 0.32
CA CYS A 30 -3.82 -12.96 1.50
C CYS A 30 -5.06 -12.60 2.34
N LEU A 31 -6.28 -12.71 1.79
CA LEU A 31 -7.51 -12.33 2.50
C LEU A 31 -7.83 -13.20 3.72
N PRO A 32 -7.85 -14.55 3.64
CA PRO A 32 -8.21 -15.39 4.79
C PRO A 32 -7.21 -15.30 5.94
N THR A 33 -5.93 -15.00 5.64
CA THR A 33 -4.89 -14.83 6.67
C THR A 33 -4.84 -13.43 7.27
N CYS A 34 -5.56 -12.46 6.71
CA CYS A 34 -5.47 -11.07 7.17
C CYS A 34 -6.41 -10.83 8.36
N PRO A 35 -5.89 -10.56 9.58
CA PRO A 35 -6.74 -10.32 10.74
C PRO A 35 -7.58 -9.05 10.59
N THR A 36 -7.04 -8.00 9.96
CA THR A 36 -7.80 -6.77 9.67
C THR A 36 -8.97 -7.04 8.72
N PHE A 37 -8.78 -7.87 7.71
CA PHE A 37 -9.85 -8.21 6.78
C PHE A 37 -10.92 -9.07 7.48
N ALA A 38 -10.51 -10.04 8.31
CA ALA A 38 -11.44 -10.84 9.10
C ALA A 38 -12.32 -9.99 10.03
N LEU A 39 -11.75 -8.93 10.64
CA LEU A 39 -12.49 -8.05 11.54
C LEU A 39 -13.34 -7.00 10.82
N THR A 40 -12.85 -6.45 9.71
CA THR A 40 -13.48 -5.27 9.06
C THR A 40 -14.29 -5.59 7.81
N GLY A 41 -14.03 -6.74 7.17
CA GLY A 41 -14.55 -7.07 5.83
C GLY A 41 -14.06 -6.13 4.71
N ARG A 42 -13.13 -5.21 5.00
CA ARG A 42 -12.69 -4.17 4.06
C ARG A 42 -11.42 -4.58 3.34
N GLU A 43 -11.55 -4.91 2.05
CA GLU A 43 -10.40 -5.32 1.23
C GLU A 43 -9.30 -4.26 1.18
N ARG A 44 -9.65 -2.97 1.13
CA ARG A 44 -8.67 -1.87 1.12
C ARG A 44 -7.72 -1.88 2.32
N SER A 45 -8.15 -2.47 3.43
CA SER A 45 -7.37 -2.59 4.66
C SER A 45 -6.52 -3.88 4.71
N SER A 46 -6.77 -4.82 3.80
CA SER A 46 -5.99 -6.05 3.63
C SER A 46 -4.61 -5.79 3.02
N PRO A 47 -3.66 -6.76 3.08
CA PRO A 47 -2.36 -6.66 2.44
C PRO A 47 -2.47 -6.32 0.95
N ARG A 48 -3.36 -7.01 0.21
CA ARG A 48 -3.61 -6.72 -1.21
C ARG A 48 -4.14 -5.31 -1.44
N GLY A 49 -5.03 -4.83 -0.56
CA GLY A 49 -5.54 -3.46 -0.62
C GLY A 49 -4.43 -2.43 -0.48
N ARG A 50 -3.50 -2.66 0.45
CA ARG A 50 -2.34 -1.79 0.69
C ARG A 50 -1.35 -1.81 -0.47
N VAL A 51 -1.07 -2.98 -1.05
CA VAL A 51 -0.23 -3.07 -2.26
C VAL A 51 -0.86 -2.33 -3.43
N ALA A 52 -2.19 -2.41 -3.59
CA ALA A 52 -2.89 -1.63 -4.61
C ALA A 52 -2.79 -0.11 -4.39
N LEU A 53 -2.82 0.35 -3.14
CA LEU A 53 -2.62 1.76 -2.80
C LEU A 53 -1.18 2.20 -3.08
N ALA A 54 -0.18 1.41 -2.65
CA ALA A 54 1.23 1.69 -2.94
C ALA A 54 1.49 1.74 -4.45
N ARG A 55 0.86 0.86 -5.22
CA ARG A 55 0.90 0.87 -6.69
C ARG A 55 0.31 2.15 -7.28
N ALA A 56 -0.85 2.57 -6.79
CA ALA A 56 -1.51 3.78 -7.27
C ALA A 56 -0.64 5.01 -7.04
N VAL A 57 0.07 5.07 -5.91
CA VAL A 57 1.02 6.15 -5.63
C VAL A 57 2.24 6.09 -6.55
N ALA A 58 2.84 4.90 -6.73
CA ALA A 58 3.98 4.72 -7.64
C ALA A 58 3.63 5.03 -9.10
N GLU A 59 2.39 4.77 -9.52
CA GLU A 59 1.87 5.09 -10.86
C GLU A 59 1.39 6.55 -11.00
N GLY A 60 1.49 7.38 -9.96
CA GLY A 60 1.03 8.77 -9.96
C GLY A 60 -0.50 8.94 -10.05
N LYS A 61 -1.26 7.87 -9.76
CA LYS A 61 -2.73 7.86 -9.74
C LYS A 61 -3.30 8.30 -8.41
N LEU A 62 -2.48 8.32 -7.37
CA LEU A 62 -2.83 8.74 -6.02
C LEU A 62 -1.68 9.56 -5.45
N GLU A 63 -2.00 10.67 -4.79
CA GLU A 63 -1.00 11.46 -4.08
C GLU A 63 -0.87 10.96 -2.63
N PHE A 64 0.31 11.17 -2.04
CA PHE A 64 0.45 10.97 -0.60
C PHE A 64 -0.46 11.95 0.13
N THR A 65 -1.30 11.44 1.02
CA THR A 65 -2.08 12.28 1.95
C THR A 65 -1.18 12.63 3.13
N GLU A 66 -1.19 13.90 3.52
CA GLU A 66 -0.46 14.47 4.66
C GLU A 66 -0.85 13.81 6.00
#